data_AF-A0A5E3X674-F1
#
_entry.id   AF-A0A5E3X674-F1
#
_cell.length_a   1.000
_cell.length_b   1.000
_cell.length_c   1.000
_cell.angle_alpha   90.00
_cell.angle_beta   90.00
_cell.angle_gamma   90.00
#
_symmetry.space_group_name_H-M   'P 1'
#
loop_
_entity.id
_entity.type
_entity.pdbx_description
1 polymer ?
#
loop_
_entity_poly.entity_id
_entity_poly.type
_entity_poly.pdbx_seq_one_letter_code
_entity_poly.pdbx_strand_id
1 'polypeptide(L)'
;MATRGEPPRKRANTRQTSGFADGDAVREALQNSNPDEVAHALVTLRNQLTIKPHSPPIAPSDARLTLLHSYLSSPLTRDAKQIFDIWSCTPSKSPQQLAAPISALAAILNLLTSHYTFHALGQPIVKALLSTPWIHQLNAYLGSSSNELVIAALKCLVACAGFAGGTEQRALMDAFAWESKSLHKLLSMRRRPSSSSSHKNATPDPLAQPDIRTLYILLQLSFLSPTSSAAVKIALLSGHREQFAALFKGLHQDPPGVVQRVLEVAWGGAWGDARVPRAVKVGVFGEGTLAHIAKLYERERAEDDAPHAPAELAHHFLLALCTHPGSGVCFRDRGWYPRDTSTNEPSTSLTPDATEEFEGEVESGAKPQSRIHNRILASLLKSLRPADDARQRELSLRILAACPELVAGYSWPALEPRLSSRWLANVAFMREVVGMGVPADSFFLPGTQKEREYNPSPPPLATILANILPLPALKTHLTKGLQSPAPLVQHASALALARCLEKYVRVREAMGGVGEVLGEGEGGRWSGRARE
;
A
#
# COMPACT_ATOMS: atom_id res chain seq x y z
N MET A 1 48.22 8.97 -52.74
CA MET A 1 48.89 8.90 -51.43
C MET A 1 48.25 9.96 -50.53
N ALA A 2 47.31 9.56 -49.67
CA ALA A 2 46.55 10.46 -48.81
C ALA A 2 47.22 10.58 -47.44
N THR A 3 47.38 11.81 -46.96
CA THR A 3 48.02 12.20 -45.71
C THR A 3 47.13 11.81 -44.51
N ARG A 4 47.72 11.10 -43.55
CA ARG A 4 47.08 10.71 -42.28
C ARG A 4 46.92 11.94 -41.37
N GLY A 5 45.68 12.31 -41.07
CA GLY A 5 45.37 13.28 -40.02
C GLY A 5 45.58 12.68 -38.61
N GLU A 6 46.14 13.50 -37.72
CA GLU A 6 46.33 13.17 -36.30
C GLU A 6 45.00 12.84 -35.59
N PRO A 7 45.00 11.91 -34.62
CA PRO A 7 43.83 11.62 -33.82
C PRO A 7 43.53 12.75 -32.82
N PRO A 8 42.26 12.98 -32.46
CA PRO A 8 41.89 14.04 -31.53
C PRO A 8 42.46 13.77 -30.14
N ARG A 9 43.03 14.82 -29.53
CA ARG A 9 43.57 14.83 -28.17
C ARG A 9 42.53 14.30 -27.18
N LYS A 10 42.94 13.30 -26.38
CA LYS A 10 42.22 12.80 -25.21
C LYS A 10 41.80 13.97 -24.32
N ARG A 11 40.49 14.08 -24.08
CA ARG A 11 39.90 14.94 -23.04
C ARG A 11 40.61 14.66 -21.71
N ALA A 12 41.12 15.73 -21.09
CA ALA A 12 41.86 15.66 -19.85
C ALA A 12 41.02 14.99 -18.74
N ASN A 13 41.71 14.19 -17.92
CA ASN A 13 41.20 13.59 -16.69
C ASN A 13 40.49 14.64 -15.82
N THR A 14 39.32 14.25 -15.34
CA THR A 14 38.48 14.91 -14.33
C THR A 14 39.32 15.43 -13.15
N ARG A 15 39.25 16.74 -12.87
CA ARG A 15 39.72 17.35 -11.62
C ARG A 15 39.11 16.58 -10.44
N GLN A 16 39.95 15.97 -9.60
CA GLN A 16 39.55 15.56 -8.26
C GLN A 16 39.12 16.82 -7.50
N THR A 17 37.84 16.94 -7.17
CA THR A 17 37.34 18.07 -6.38
C THR A 17 37.70 17.84 -4.92
N SER A 18 38.71 18.55 -4.42
CA SER A 18 38.96 18.69 -2.99
C SER A 18 37.70 19.29 -2.33
N GLY A 19 37.20 18.66 -1.27
CA GLY A 19 36.08 19.21 -0.48
C GLY A 19 36.47 20.51 0.23
N PHE A 20 35.51 21.17 0.86
CA PHE A 20 35.73 22.36 1.66
C PHE A 20 36.32 22.01 3.03
N ALA A 21 37.31 22.79 3.48
CA ALA A 21 37.96 22.57 4.78
C ALA A 21 37.12 23.10 5.95
N ASP A 22 36.47 24.25 5.77
CA ASP A 22 35.66 24.94 6.78
C ASP A 22 34.53 25.75 6.12
N GLY A 23 33.74 26.43 6.96
CA GLY A 23 32.64 27.28 6.50
C GLY A 23 33.07 28.56 5.78
N ASP A 24 34.30 29.05 6.00
CA ASP A 24 34.83 30.23 5.28
C ASP A 24 35.10 29.88 3.82
N ALA A 25 35.72 28.72 3.57
CA ALA A 25 35.93 28.21 2.21
C ALA A 25 34.61 28.02 1.46
N VAL A 26 33.54 27.59 2.14
CA VAL A 26 32.20 27.51 1.54
C VAL A 26 31.68 28.90 1.20
N ARG A 27 31.79 29.87 2.12
CA ARG A 27 31.33 31.25 1.91
C ARG A 27 32.00 31.89 0.70
N GLU A 28 33.32 31.81 0.61
CA GLU A 28 34.12 32.38 -0.48
C GLU A 28 33.74 31.76 -1.83
N ALA A 29 33.64 30.42 -1.90
CA ALA A 29 33.28 29.74 -3.13
C ALA A 29 31.87 30.10 -3.64
N LEU A 30 30.94 30.41 -2.73
CA LEU A 30 29.57 30.81 -3.06
C LEU A 30 29.41 32.33 -3.32
N GLN A 31 30.45 33.15 -3.11
CA GLN A 31 30.46 34.58 -3.47
C GLN A 31 30.92 34.83 -4.92
N ASN A 32 31.26 33.78 -5.66
CA ASN A 32 31.77 33.88 -7.02
C ASN A 32 30.73 34.49 -7.98
N SER A 33 31.17 35.39 -8.86
CA SER A 33 30.31 36.04 -9.86
C SER A 33 29.88 35.11 -11.00
N ASN A 34 30.59 33.99 -11.21
CA ASN A 34 30.32 33.03 -12.27
C ASN A 34 29.27 31.99 -11.81
N PRO A 35 28.06 31.96 -12.41
CA PRO A 35 26.98 31.06 -12.00
C PRO A 35 27.33 29.57 -12.11
N ASP A 36 28.19 29.20 -13.06
CA ASP A 36 28.61 27.80 -13.23
C ASP A 36 29.58 27.36 -12.13
N GLU A 37 30.44 28.26 -11.67
CA GLU A 37 31.35 28.01 -10.54
C GLU A 37 30.58 27.92 -9.22
N VAL A 38 29.57 28.78 -9.02
CA VAL A 38 28.66 28.71 -7.87
C VAL A 38 27.88 27.38 -7.88
N ALA A 39 27.33 26.98 -9.03
CA ALA A 39 26.64 25.70 -9.15
C ALA A 39 27.58 24.51 -8.85
N HIS A 40 28.83 24.56 -9.33
CA HIS A 40 29.85 23.56 -9.02
C HIS A 40 30.20 23.53 -7.52
N ALA A 41 30.33 24.68 -6.87
CA ALA A 41 30.57 24.79 -5.44
C ALA A 41 29.42 24.17 -4.63
N LEU A 42 28.16 24.46 -4.98
CA LEU A 42 26.98 23.85 -4.36
C LEU A 42 26.93 22.33 -4.55
N VAL A 43 27.28 21.83 -5.73
CA VAL A 43 27.39 20.39 -6.01
C VAL A 43 28.49 19.75 -5.17
N THR A 44 29.64 20.42 -5.03
CA THR A 44 30.76 19.96 -4.19
C THR A 44 30.34 19.89 -2.73
N LEU A 45 29.68 20.93 -2.22
CA LEU A 45 29.15 20.98 -0.86
C LEU A 45 28.15 19.84 -0.63
N ARG A 46 27.14 19.71 -1.50
CA ARG A 46 26.16 18.62 -1.44
C ARG A 46 26.84 17.25 -1.38
N ASN A 47 27.82 16.99 -2.24
CA ASN A 47 28.50 15.69 -2.31
C ASN A 47 29.28 15.41 -1.01
N GLN A 48 29.94 16.42 -0.43
CA GLN A 48 30.65 16.30 0.84
C GLN A 48 29.69 16.03 2.01
N LEU A 49 28.48 16.60 2.00
CA LEU A 49 27.49 16.43 3.06
C LEU A 49 26.65 15.14 2.92
N THR A 50 26.60 14.53 1.73
CA THR A 50 25.74 13.39 1.45
C THR A 50 26.05 12.20 2.37
N ILE A 51 25.02 11.68 3.04
CA ILE A 51 25.10 10.47 3.86
C ILE A 51 25.05 9.26 2.95
N LYS A 52 25.98 8.32 3.11
CA LYS A 52 26.04 7.11 2.29
C LYS A 52 25.13 6.02 2.90
N PRO A 53 24.42 5.21 2.10
CA PRO A 53 23.45 4.22 2.58
C PRO A 53 23.98 3.18 3.59
N HIS A 54 25.30 2.93 3.57
CA HIS A 54 25.98 1.99 4.46
C HIS A 54 27.04 2.66 5.34
N SER A 55 26.98 3.99 5.50
CA SER A 55 27.86 4.66 6.46
C SER A 55 27.41 4.34 7.89
N PRO A 56 28.35 4.26 8.85
CA PRO A 56 28.02 4.15 10.26
C PRO A 56 27.15 5.33 10.71
N PRO A 57 26.45 5.20 11.85
CA PRO A 57 25.76 6.33 12.47
C PRO A 57 26.68 7.54 12.57
N ILE A 58 26.15 8.72 12.24
CA ILE A 58 26.92 9.96 12.26
C ILE A 58 27.31 10.27 13.70
N ALA A 59 28.61 10.38 13.99
CA ALA A 59 29.08 10.79 15.31
C ALA A 59 28.81 12.30 15.53
N PRO A 60 28.60 12.77 16.78
CA PRO A 60 28.45 14.20 17.06
C PRO A 60 29.67 15.04 16.64
N SER A 61 30.85 14.42 16.59
CA SER A 61 32.13 15.02 16.16
C SER A 61 32.42 14.85 14.67
N ASP A 62 31.44 14.46 13.84
CA ASP A 62 31.63 14.32 12.39
C ASP A 62 32.08 15.66 11.77
N ALA A 63 33.19 15.64 11.02
CA ALA A 63 33.77 16.84 10.43
C ALA A 63 32.78 17.62 9.55
N ARG A 64 31.82 16.93 8.92
CA ARG A 64 30.78 17.55 8.11
C ARG A 64 29.80 18.38 8.97
N LEU A 65 29.53 17.95 10.20
CA LEU A 65 28.71 18.71 11.16
C LEU A 65 29.48 19.95 11.65
N THR A 66 30.77 19.80 11.95
CA THR A 66 31.64 20.94 12.31
C THR A 66 31.71 21.97 11.19
N LEU A 67 31.85 21.51 9.94
CA LEU A 67 31.81 22.37 8.75
C LEU A 67 30.48 23.13 8.68
N LEU A 68 29.34 22.44 8.79
CA LEU A 68 28.03 23.10 8.76
C LEU A 68 27.83 24.08 9.91
N HIS A 69 28.29 23.74 11.11
CA HIS A 69 28.23 24.63 12.25
C HIS A 69 29.02 25.92 11.97
N SER A 70 30.26 25.82 11.48
CA SER A 70 31.08 26.98 11.12
C SER A 70 30.50 27.82 9.97
N TYR A 71 29.81 27.17 9.03
CA TYR A 71 29.12 27.84 7.93
C TYR A 71 27.87 28.58 8.42
N LEU A 72 26.97 27.90 9.13
CA LEU A 72 25.65 28.44 9.51
C LEU A 72 25.69 29.37 10.74
N SER A 73 26.76 29.35 11.54
CA SER A 73 26.90 30.24 12.69
C SER A 73 27.29 31.68 12.31
N SER A 74 27.84 31.89 11.12
CA SER A 74 28.21 33.24 10.66
C SER A 74 26.97 34.10 10.39
N PRO A 75 26.94 35.39 10.80
CA PRO A 75 25.81 36.29 10.54
C PRO A 75 25.45 36.42 9.05
N LEU A 76 26.42 36.25 8.15
CA LEU A 76 26.23 36.40 6.70
C LEU A 76 25.53 35.20 6.07
N THR A 77 25.61 34.03 6.70
CA THR A 77 25.15 32.74 6.14
C THR A 77 24.22 31.98 7.07
N ARG A 78 23.82 32.61 8.18
CA ARG A 78 22.79 32.12 9.08
C ARG A 78 21.54 31.74 8.30
N ASP A 79 20.88 30.67 8.75
CA ASP A 79 19.65 30.14 8.14
C ASP A 79 19.82 29.77 6.64
N ALA A 80 21.07 29.52 6.22
CA ALA A 80 21.46 29.28 4.83
C ALA A 80 21.06 30.41 3.86
N LYS A 81 20.97 31.66 4.34
CA LYS A 81 20.53 32.82 3.56
C LYS A 81 21.23 32.95 2.21
N GLN A 82 22.55 32.79 2.18
CA GLN A 82 23.33 32.86 0.94
C GLN A 82 22.88 31.82 -0.12
N ILE A 83 22.49 30.61 0.29
CA ILE A 83 21.99 29.57 -0.63
C ILE A 83 20.61 29.94 -1.17
N PHE A 84 19.75 30.53 -0.33
CA PHE A 84 18.46 31.07 -0.77
C PHE A 84 18.63 32.26 -1.71
N ASP A 85 19.55 33.17 -1.43
CA ASP A 85 19.84 34.31 -2.31
C ASP A 85 20.31 33.81 -3.69
N ILE A 86 21.21 32.82 -3.74
CA ILE A 86 21.62 32.16 -5.00
C ILE A 86 20.43 31.55 -5.73
N TRP A 87 19.54 30.83 -5.02
CA TRP A 87 18.33 30.27 -5.62
C TRP A 87 17.43 31.38 -6.20
N SER A 88 17.20 32.48 -5.47
CA SER A 88 16.36 33.59 -5.93
C SER A 88 16.89 34.26 -7.20
N CYS A 89 18.21 34.38 -7.33
CA CYS A 89 18.88 34.99 -8.47
C CYS A 89 19.07 34.03 -9.66
N THR A 90 18.84 32.73 -9.48
CA THR A 90 19.01 31.74 -10.55
C THR A 90 17.81 31.79 -11.51
N PRO A 91 18.02 31.97 -12.83
CA PRO A 91 16.92 32.12 -13.77
C PRO A 91 16.11 30.82 -13.93
N SER A 92 14.79 30.95 -14.09
CA SER A 92 13.86 29.80 -14.22
C SER A 92 14.16 28.86 -15.39
N LYS A 93 14.92 29.34 -16.40
CA LYS A 93 15.28 28.59 -17.61
C LYS A 93 16.51 27.69 -17.45
N SER A 94 17.24 27.72 -16.33
CA SER A 94 18.41 26.88 -16.08
C SER A 94 18.15 25.82 -14.99
N PRO A 95 17.41 24.74 -15.31
CA PRO A 95 16.96 23.77 -14.31
C PRO A 95 18.11 23.03 -13.60
N GLN A 96 19.26 22.86 -14.25
CA GLN A 96 20.44 22.24 -13.63
C GLN A 96 21.06 23.15 -12.56
N GLN A 97 21.12 24.46 -12.83
CA GLN A 97 21.62 25.45 -11.87
C GLN A 97 20.63 25.60 -10.70
N LEU A 98 19.31 25.54 -10.95
CA LEU A 98 18.28 25.53 -9.89
C LEU A 98 18.33 24.29 -9.00
N ALA A 99 18.68 23.13 -9.56
CA ALA A 99 18.76 21.89 -8.80
C ALA A 99 19.88 21.89 -7.75
N ALA A 100 20.96 22.65 -7.99
CA ALA A 100 22.13 22.71 -7.12
C ALA A 100 21.85 23.27 -5.71
N PRO A 101 21.30 24.50 -5.54
CA PRO A 101 21.01 25.05 -4.20
C PRO A 101 19.96 24.22 -3.46
N ILE A 102 18.92 23.75 -4.14
CA ILE A 102 17.87 22.91 -3.55
C ILE A 102 18.46 21.59 -3.03
N SER A 103 19.33 20.95 -3.81
CA SER A 103 19.99 19.72 -3.38
C SER A 103 20.97 19.95 -2.23
N ALA A 104 21.65 21.10 -2.18
CA ALA A 104 22.52 21.46 -1.07
C ALA A 104 21.72 21.65 0.23
N LEU A 105 20.59 22.36 0.19
CA LEU A 105 19.67 22.50 1.33
C LEU A 105 19.17 21.14 1.84
N ALA A 106 18.77 20.24 0.93
CA ALA A 106 18.36 18.89 1.30
C ALA A 106 19.49 18.10 2.01
N ALA A 107 20.73 18.22 1.51
CA ALA A 107 21.89 17.56 2.12
C ALA A 107 22.24 18.15 3.50
N ILE A 108 22.13 19.47 3.66
CA ILE A 108 22.29 20.17 4.94
C ILE A 108 21.28 19.64 5.96
N LEU A 109 19.98 19.62 5.62
CA LEU A 109 18.92 19.17 6.53
C LEU A 109 19.08 17.70 6.93
N ASN A 110 19.39 16.82 5.98
CA ASN A 110 19.62 15.40 6.25
C ASN A 110 20.82 15.16 7.17
N LEU A 111 21.85 16.02 7.12
CA LEU A 111 22.97 15.91 8.03
C LEU A 111 22.64 16.49 9.41
N LEU A 112 22.04 17.69 9.48
CA LEU A 112 21.71 18.36 10.74
C LEU A 112 20.65 17.62 11.57
N THR A 113 19.76 16.85 10.95
CA THR A 113 18.74 16.07 11.69
C THR A 113 19.36 14.95 12.54
N SER A 114 20.61 14.54 12.25
CA SER A 114 21.28 13.39 12.89
C SER A 114 21.45 13.54 14.41
N HIS A 115 21.59 14.77 14.93
CA HIS A 115 21.68 15.03 16.38
C HIS A 115 20.85 16.25 16.78
N TYR A 116 20.21 16.15 17.94
CA TYR A 116 19.37 17.20 18.52
C TYR A 116 20.09 18.57 18.63
N THR A 117 21.38 18.56 18.96
CA THR A 117 22.19 19.79 19.12
C THR A 117 22.25 20.65 17.86
N PHE A 118 22.07 20.06 16.68
CA PHE A 118 22.11 20.77 15.40
C PHE A 118 20.71 21.13 14.88
N HIS A 119 19.63 20.72 15.56
CA HIS A 119 18.26 21.01 15.13
C HIS A 119 17.98 22.53 15.11
N ALA A 120 18.57 23.29 16.03
CA ALA A 120 18.46 24.75 16.08
C ALA A 120 19.01 25.44 14.82
N LEU A 121 20.01 24.86 14.15
CA LEU A 121 20.57 25.40 12.90
C LEU A 121 19.69 25.06 11.68
N GLY A 122 19.02 23.91 11.69
CA GLY A 122 18.19 23.47 10.56
C GLY A 122 16.75 23.96 10.63
N GLN A 123 16.20 24.22 11.81
CA GLN A 123 14.80 24.63 11.96
C GLN A 123 14.45 25.93 11.21
N PRO A 124 15.28 27.00 11.24
CA PRO A 124 15.01 28.19 10.44
C PRO A 124 15.01 27.91 8.93
N ILE A 125 15.88 27.00 8.47
CA ILE A 125 15.95 26.58 7.05
C ILE A 125 14.65 25.89 6.63
N VAL A 126 14.14 24.96 7.46
CA VAL A 126 12.85 24.30 7.18
C VAL A 126 11.72 25.32 7.16
N LYS A 127 11.65 26.24 8.13
CA LYS A 127 10.62 27.29 8.16
C LYS A 127 10.67 28.19 6.93
N ALA A 128 11.86 28.56 6.47
CA ALA A 128 12.03 29.31 5.23
C ALA A 128 11.58 28.50 4.01
N LEU A 129 11.96 27.22 3.90
CA LEU A 129 11.51 26.36 2.79
C LEU A 129 9.99 26.20 2.72
N LEU A 130 9.31 26.20 3.87
CA LEU A 130 7.85 26.08 3.97
C LEU A 130 7.13 27.42 3.81
N SER A 131 7.83 28.55 3.82
CA SER A 131 7.22 29.86 3.60
C SER A 131 7.09 30.19 2.11
N THR A 132 6.16 31.09 1.79
CA THR A 132 6.15 31.77 0.48
C THR A 132 7.42 32.62 0.34
N PRO A 133 8.13 32.62 -0.80
CA PRO A 133 7.79 32.00 -2.10
C PRO A 133 8.30 30.57 -2.31
N TRP A 134 9.14 30.05 -1.42
CA TRP A 134 9.94 28.83 -1.63
C TRP A 134 9.10 27.58 -1.83
N ILE A 135 8.07 27.39 -1.00
CA ILE A 135 7.19 26.22 -1.12
C ILE A 135 6.39 26.24 -2.43
N HIS A 136 6.01 27.42 -2.93
CA HIS A 136 5.36 27.54 -4.24
C HIS A 136 6.29 27.15 -5.38
N GLN A 137 7.56 27.56 -5.31
CA GLN A 137 8.56 27.15 -6.30
C GLN A 137 8.80 25.64 -6.26
N LEU A 138 8.97 25.04 -5.08
CA LEU A 138 9.12 23.59 -4.94
C LEU A 138 7.94 22.83 -5.55
N ASN A 139 6.71 23.25 -5.23
CA ASN A 139 5.50 22.67 -5.82
C ASN A 139 5.47 22.82 -7.36
N ALA A 140 5.88 23.98 -7.89
CA ALA A 140 5.95 24.20 -9.34
C ALA A 140 7.01 23.30 -10.01
N TYR A 141 8.14 23.06 -9.35
CA TYR A 141 9.22 22.22 -9.87
C TYR A 141 8.84 20.75 -10.01
N LEU A 142 7.87 20.25 -9.25
CA LEU A 142 7.32 18.89 -9.42
C LEU A 142 6.68 18.69 -10.80
N GLY A 143 6.22 19.77 -11.44
CA GLY A 143 5.70 19.77 -12.82
C GLY A 143 6.76 20.00 -13.89
N SER A 144 8.04 20.14 -13.55
CA SER A 144 9.10 20.47 -14.49
C SER A 144 9.35 19.36 -15.52
N SER A 145 9.84 19.73 -16.70
CA SER A 145 10.37 18.81 -17.70
C SER A 145 11.76 18.26 -17.33
N SER A 146 12.48 18.93 -16.42
CA SER A 146 13.80 18.49 -15.95
C SER A 146 13.67 17.50 -14.79
N ASN A 147 14.05 16.25 -15.04
CA ASN A 147 14.07 15.21 -14.01
C ASN A 147 15.02 15.55 -12.84
N GLU A 148 16.14 16.21 -13.10
CA GLU A 148 17.10 16.59 -12.06
C GLU A 148 16.49 17.60 -11.07
N LEU A 149 15.71 18.55 -11.60
CA LEU A 149 15.03 19.55 -10.78
C LEU A 149 13.88 18.93 -9.97
N VAL A 150 13.11 18.01 -10.57
CA VAL A 150 12.06 17.25 -9.86
C VAL A 150 12.68 16.42 -8.72
N ILE A 151 13.80 15.74 -8.98
CA ILE A 151 14.54 14.96 -7.97
C ILE A 151 15.04 15.86 -6.84
N ALA A 152 15.63 17.02 -7.16
CA ALA A 152 16.11 17.96 -6.15
C ALA A 152 14.96 18.47 -5.27
N ALA A 153 13.84 18.87 -5.88
CA ALA A 153 12.65 19.32 -5.17
C ALA A 153 12.08 18.23 -4.24
N LEU A 154 11.89 17.01 -4.74
CA LEU A 154 11.40 15.90 -3.92
C LEU A 154 12.36 15.54 -2.78
N LYS A 155 13.67 15.49 -3.02
CA LYS A 155 14.67 15.25 -1.96
C LYS A 155 14.62 16.32 -0.88
N CYS A 156 14.42 17.59 -1.26
CA CYS A 156 14.27 18.69 -0.33
C CYS A 156 12.99 18.54 0.51
N LEU A 157 11.86 18.23 -0.12
CA LEU A 157 10.59 18.00 0.59
C LEU A 157 10.66 16.80 1.55
N VAL A 158 11.31 15.69 1.15
CA VAL A 158 11.56 14.54 2.02
C VAL A 158 12.44 14.93 3.21
N ALA A 159 13.50 15.71 2.98
CA ALA A 159 14.36 16.20 4.04
C ALA A 159 13.60 17.10 5.03
N CYS A 160 12.73 18.00 4.55
CA CYS A 160 11.84 18.79 5.40
C CYS A 160 10.89 17.91 6.23
N ALA A 161 10.29 16.90 5.60
CA ALA A 161 9.33 16.01 6.27
C ALA A 161 9.98 15.12 7.36
N GLY A 162 11.26 14.76 7.19
CA GLY A 162 12.02 13.93 8.13
C GLY A 162 12.82 14.72 9.17
N PHE A 163 12.98 16.04 9.01
CA PHE A 163 13.81 16.86 9.87
C PHE A 163 13.28 16.89 11.32
N ALA A 164 14.18 16.77 12.29
CA ALA A 164 13.90 16.80 13.72
C ALA A 164 12.77 15.84 14.17
N GLY A 165 12.67 14.67 13.54
CA GLY A 165 11.61 13.70 13.83
C GLY A 165 10.25 14.03 13.22
N GLY A 166 10.19 15.01 12.31
CA GLY A 166 8.99 15.40 11.58
C GLY A 166 8.15 16.48 12.26
N THR A 167 8.77 17.37 13.03
CA THR A 167 8.06 18.46 13.75
C THR A 167 7.24 19.36 12.82
N GLU A 168 7.73 19.60 11.61
CA GLU A 168 7.10 20.50 10.62
C GLU A 168 6.27 19.73 9.58
N GLN A 169 5.99 18.43 9.79
CA GLN A 169 5.21 17.61 8.85
C GLN A 169 3.81 18.19 8.59
N ARG A 170 3.15 18.75 9.62
CA ARG A 170 1.83 19.36 9.45
C ARG A 170 1.91 20.59 8.55
N ALA A 171 2.85 21.49 8.81
CA ALA A 171 3.06 22.69 8.01
C ALA A 171 3.41 22.35 6.55
N LEU A 172 4.26 21.33 6.34
CA LEU A 172 4.57 20.85 5.00
C LEU A 172 3.33 20.29 4.28
N MET A 173 2.53 19.47 4.97
CA MET A 173 1.32 18.90 4.38
C MET A 173 0.30 19.99 4.00
N ASP A 174 0.13 21.02 4.83
CA ASP A 174 -0.78 22.14 4.56
C ASP A 174 -0.30 23.00 3.38
N ALA A 175 1.01 23.13 3.19
CA ALA A 175 1.60 23.93 2.12
C ALA A 175 1.86 23.13 0.81
N PHE A 176 1.77 21.81 0.84
CA PHE A 176 1.99 20.95 -0.33
C PHE A 176 0.80 20.99 -1.29
N ALA A 177 1.06 21.10 -2.60
CA ALA A 177 0.02 21.26 -3.61
C ALA A 177 -0.61 19.91 -4.03
N TRP A 178 -1.36 19.26 -3.12
CA TRP A 178 -1.98 17.92 -3.31
C TRP A 178 -2.90 17.79 -4.52
N GLU A 179 -3.50 18.90 -4.97
CA GLU A 179 -4.41 18.95 -6.13
C GLU A 179 -3.67 19.15 -7.46
N SER A 180 -2.34 19.21 -7.44
CA SER A 180 -1.55 19.41 -8.64
C SER A 180 -1.65 18.20 -9.58
N LYS A 181 -2.14 18.44 -10.80
CA LYS A 181 -2.24 17.41 -11.86
C LYS A 181 -0.88 16.74 -12.16
N SER A 182 0.22 17.45 -11.94
CA SER A 182 1.58 16.92 -12.15
C SER A 182 1.94 15.75 -11.23
N LEU A 183 1.30 15.62 -10.06
CA LEU A 183 1.61 14.55 -9.09
C LEU A 183 1.31 13.15 -9.65
N HIS A 184 0.28 13.02 -10.47
CA HIS A 184 -0.07 11.77 -11.14
C HIS A 184 1.05 11.28 -12.06
N LYS A 185 1.78 12.20 -12.70
CA LYS A 185 2.92 11.87 -13.55
C LYS A 185 4.09 11.32 -12.72
N LEU A 186 4.33 11.83 -11.51
CA LEU A 186 5.42 11.35 -10.64
C LEU A 186 5.29 9.84 -10.35
N LEU A 187 4.05 9.36 -10.21
CA LEU A 187 3.75 7.94 -9.99
C LEU A 187 4.11 7.03 -11.18
N SER A 188 4.34 7.57 -12.38
CA SER A 188 4.76 6.75 -13.54
C SER A 188 6.26 6.90 -13.87
N MET A 189 6.97 7.83 -13.23
CA MET A 189 8.37 8.16 -13.53
C MET A 189 9.35 7.21 -12.82
N ARG A 190 9.51 6.01 -13.38
CA ARG A 190 10.45 4.98 -12.92
C ARG A 190 11.78 5.02 -13.67
N ARG A 191 12.88 4.72 -12.98
CA ARG A 191 14.18 4.48 -13.61
C ARG A 191 14.10 3.16 -14.38
N ARG A 192 14.35 3.21 -15.69
CA ARG A 192 14.44 2.00 -16.50
C ARG A 192 15.72 1.24 -16.13
N PRO A 193 15.66 -0.09 -15.94
CA PRO A 193 16.87 -0.89 -15.85
C PRO A 193 17.65 -0.73 -17.16
N SER A 194 18.92 -0.35 -17.09
CA SER A 194 19.75 -0.15 -18.27
C SER A 194 19.98 -1.51 -18.95
N SER A 195 19.54 -1.67 -20.20
CA SER A 195 19.78 -2.90 -20.98
C SER A 195 21.26 -3.13 -21.32
N SER A 196 22.13 -2.14 -21.06
CA SER A 196 23.55 -2.19 -21.42
C SER A 196 24.49 -2.71 -20.33
N SER A 197 24.02 -2.96 -19.10
CA SER A 197 24.88 -3.52 -18.04
C SER A 197 24.89 -5.05 -18.10
N SER A 198 25.52 -5.57 -19.15
CA SER A 198 25.99 -6.97 -19.27
C SER A 198 27.10 -7.30 -18.25
N HIS A 199 27.61 -6.29 -17.53
CA HIS A 199 28.57 -6.46 -16.45
C HIS A 199 27.94 -6.25 -15.08
N LYS A 200 28.36 -7.12 -14.14
CA LYS A 200 28.09 -7.25 -12.69
C LYS A 200 28.17 -5.95 -11.84
N ASN A 201 27.76 -4.80 -12.36
CA ASN A 201 27.51 -3.63 -11.54
C ASN A 201 26.06 -3.74 -11.08
N ALA A 202 25.88 -4.22 -9.85
CA ALA A 202 24.61 -4.29 -9.16
C ALA A 202 23.81 -3.01 -9.41
N THR A 203 22.55 -3.14 -9.82
CA THR A 203 21.64 -2.00 -9.88
C THR A 203 21.67 -1.33 -8.52
N PRO A 204 22.01 -0.02 -8.44
CA PRO A 204 22.13 0.65 -7.15
C PRO A 204 20.83 0.52 -6.38
N ASP A 205 20.94 0.25 -5.07
CA ASP A 205 19.77 0.08 -4.20
C ASP A 205 18.77 1.22 -4.45
N PRO A 206 17.52 0.90 -4.84
CA PRO A 206 16.52 1.90 -5.19
C PRO A 206 16.17 2.82 -4.02
N LEU A 207 16.36 2.39 -2.76
CA LEU A 207 16.15 3.25 -1.60
C LEU A 207 17.36 4.16 -1.35
N ALA A 208 18.57 3.69 -1.64
CA ALA A 208 19.80 4.47 -1.61
C ALA A 208 19.86 5.55 -2.71
N GLN A 209 19.41 5.21 -3.93
CA GLN A 209 19.44 6.09 -5.09
C GLN A 209 18.05 6.18 -5.74
N PRO A 210 17.06 6.76 -5.04
CA PRO A 210 15.68 6.73 -5.48
C PRO A 210 15.47 7.53 -6.77
N ASP A 211 14.61 7.00 -7.61
CA ASP A 211 14.06 7.71 -8.75
C ASP A 211 12.89 8.62 -8.33
N ILE A 212 12.24 9.26 -9.30
CA ILE A 212 11.17 10.23 -9.03
C ILE A 212 9.97 9.55 -8.36
N ARG A 213 9.53 8.39 -8.85
CA ARG A 213 8.43 7.63 -8.22
C ARG A 213 8.78 7.22 -6.80
N THR A 214 9.99 6.70 -6.57
CA THR A 214 10.44 6.25 -5.25
C THR A 214 10.54 7.42 -4.29
N LEU A 215 11.08 8.57 -4.71
CA LEU A 215 11.11 9.79 -3.89
C LEU A 215 9.71 10.28 -3.53
N TYR A 216 8.76 10.23 -4.46
CA TYR A 216 7.38 10.62 -4.19
C TYR A 216 6.69 9.66 -3.21
N ILE A 217 6.93 8.34 -3.35
CA ILE A 217 6.52 7.35 -2.35
C ILE A 217 7.12 7.69 -0.98
N LEU A 218 8.45 7.89 -0.90
CA LEU A 218 9.15 8.20 0.35
C LEU A 218 8.64 9.48 1.02
N LEU A 219 8.30 10.52 0.23
CA LEU A 219 7.66 11.73 0.74
C LEU A 219 6.35 11.41 1.43
N GLN A 220 5.46 10.66 0.79
CA GLN A 220 4.18 10.31 1.41
C GLN A 220 4.34 9.39 2.62
N LEU A 221 5.23 8.38 2.54
CA LEU A 221 5.52 7.48 3.65
C LEU A 221 6.13 8.20 4.87
N SER A 222 6.80 9.34 4.67
CA SER A 222 7.40 10.11 5.76
C SER A 222 6.35 10.60 6.78
N PHE A 223 5.13 10.90 6.34
CA PHE A 223 4.00 11.31 7.19
C PHE A 223 3.40 10.16 8.01
N LEU A 224 3.83 8.91 7.75
CA LEU A 224 3.43 7.71 8.48
C LEU A 224 4.55 7.14 9.36
N SER A 225 5.65 7.89 9.54
CA SER A 225 6.74 7.53 10.44
C SER A 225 6.22 7.19 11.85
N PRO A 226 6.90 6.31 12.61
CA PRO A 226 6.60 6.12 14.03
C PRO A 226 6.58 7.42 14.84
N THR A 227 7.41 8.39 14.45
CA THR A 227 7.51 9.72 15.08
C THR A 227 6.41 10.69 14.67
N SER A 228 5.69 10.42 13.57
CA SER A 228 4.59 11.28 13.10
C SER A 228 3.43 11.29 14.09
N SER A 229 2.85 12.48 14.31
CA SER A 229 1.69 12.64 15.17
C SER A 229 0.44 11.98 14.57
N ALA A 230 -0.51 11.57 15.42
CA ALA A 230 -1.77 10.99 14.96
C ALA A 230 -2.55 11.95 14.03
N ALA A 231 -2.51 13.25 14.32
CA ALA A 231 -3.17 14.27 13.51
C ALA A 231 -2.61 14.34 12.07
N VAL A 232 -1.28 14.21 11.90
CA VAL A 232 -0.65 14.17 10.58
C VAL A 232 -1.06 12.91 9.82
N LYS A 233 -1.01 11.74 10.48
CA LYS A 233 -1.40 10.47 9.88
C LYS A 233 -2.85 10.47 9.42
N ILE A 234 -3.77 10.94 10.27
CA ILE A 234 -5.20 11.02 9.95
C ILE A 234 -5.43 11.99 8.79
N ALA A 235 -4.78 13.15 8.78
CA ALA A 235 -4.93 14.11 7.71
C ALA A 235 -4.43 13.60 6.35
N LEU A 236 -3.32 12.86 6.30
CA LEU A 236 -2.89 12.18 5.08
C LEU A 236 -3.92 11.13 4.64
N LEU A 237 -4.30 10.21 5.53
CA LEU A 237 -5.12 9.04 5.19
C LEU A 237 -6.60 9.38 4.94
N SER A 238 -7.11 10.48 5.49
CA SER A 238 -8.48 10.96 5.27
C SER A 238 -8.55 12.11 4.27
N GLY A 239 -7.71 13.14 4.44
CA GLY A 239 -7.73 14.34 3.60
C GLY A 239 -7.09 14.14 2.23
N HIS A 240 -6.06 13.30 2.14
CA HIS A 240 -5.31 13.01 0.90
C HIS A 240 -5.33 11.51 0.57
N ARG A 241 -6.47 10.88 0.87
CA ARG A 241 -6.71 9.44 0.76
C ARG A 241 -6.40 8.90 -0.64
N GLU A 242 -6.88 9.58 -1.68
CA GLU A 242 -6.73 9.13 -3.07
C GLU A 242 -5.26 9.19 -3.51
N GLN A 243 -4.55 10.26 -3.11
CA GLN A 243 -3.12 10.43 -3.40
C GLN A 243 -2.28 9.35 -2.73
N PHE A 244 -2.64 8.95 -1.50
CA PHE A 244 -1.99 7.85 -0.78
C PHE A 244 -2.35 6.48 -1.35
N ALA A 245 -3.63 6.22 -1.65
CA ALA A 245 -4.06 4.97 -2.29
C ALA A 245 -3.41 4.78 -3.67
N ALA A 246 -3.14 5.86 -4.40
CA ALA A 246 -2.47 5.83 -5.69
C ALA A 246 -1.02 5.30 -5.64
N LEU A 247 -0.38 5.28 -4.46
CA LEU A 247 0.95 4.66 -4.30
C LEU A 247 0.94 3.17 -4.66
N PHE A 248 -0.14 2.47 -4.29
CA PHE A 248 -0.30 1.03 -4.53
C PHE A 248 -0.51 0.72 -6.02
N LYS A 249 -1.01 1.70 -6.81
CA LYS A 249 -1.18 1.54 -8.25
C LYS A 249 0.19 1.40 -8.93
N GLY A 250 0.42 0.22 -9.50
CA GLY A 250 1.68 -0.11 -10.15
C GLY A 250 2.79 -0.56 -9.18
N LEU A 251 2.47 -0.84 -7.91
CA LEU A 251 3.45 -1.30 -6.92
C LEU A 251 4.15 -2.60 -7.34
N HIS A 252 3.46 -3.48 -8.06
CA HIS A 252 4.05 -4.70 -8.65
C HIS A 252 5.23 -4.42 -9.60
N GLN A 253 5.36 -3.22 -10.15
CA GLN A 253 6.46 -2.83 -11.04
C GLN A 253 7.64 -2.20 -10.28
N ASP A 254 7.48 -1.92 -8.99
CA ASP A 254 8.51 -1.27 -8.19
C ASP A 254 9.52 -2.30 -7.66
N PRO A 255 10.78 -1.92 -7.41
CA PRO A 255 11.79 -2.84 -6.88
C PRO A 255 11.37 -3.49 -5.54
N PRO A 256 11.80 -4.71 -5.21
CA PRO A 256 11.37 -5.43 -4.00
C PRO A 256 11.58 -4.65 -2.71
N GLY A 257 12.73 -3.97 -2.56
CA GLY A 257 12.98 -3.13 -1.38
C GLY A 257 11.99 -1.96 -1.22
N VAL A 258 11.51 -1.40 -2.34
CA VAL A 258 10.47 -0.36 -2.33
C VAL A 258 9.11 -0.96 -1.96
N VAL A 259 8.77 -2.13 -2.50
CA VAL A 259 7.54 -2.87 -2.15
C VAL A 259 7.52 -3.17 -0.65
N GLN A 260 8.61 -3.73 -0.12
CA GLN A 260 8.76 -4.03 1.29
C GLN A 260 8.58 -2.77 2.14
N ARG A 261 9.28 -1.69 1.78
CA ARG A 261 9.17 -0.42 2.51
C ARG A 261 7.76 0.14 2.53
N VAL A 262 7.03 0.08 1.42
CA VAL A 262 5.63 0.54 1.33
C VAL A 262 4.74 -0.30 2.25
N LEU A 263 4.82 -1.62 2.18
CA LEU A 263 3.97 -2.52 2.98
C LEU A 263 4.28 -2.43 4.47
N GLU A 264 5.56 -2.34 4.85
CA GLU A 264 5.99 -2.17 6.25
C GLU A 264 5.49 -0.85 6.86
N VAL A 265 5.65 0.27 6.14
CA VAL A 265 5.19 1.57 6.63
C VAL A 265 3.67 1.66 6.62
N ALA A 266 3.00 1.08 5.61
CA ALA A 266 1.54 0.96 5.60
C ALA A 266 1.04 0.13 6.79
N TRP A 267 1.74 -0.94 7.14
CA TRP A 267 1.43 -1.76 8.30
C TRP A 267 1.68 -1.00 9.60
N GLY A 268 2.93 -0.65 9.93
CA GLY A 268 3.27 -0.06 11.24
C GLY A 268 2.76 1.38 11.41
N GLY A 269 2.78 2.16 10.32
CA GLY A 269 2.47 3.58 10.34
C GLY A 269 0.98 3.91 10.22
N ALA A 270 0.20 3.05 9.55
CA ALA A 270 -1.24 3.24 9.39
C ALA A 270 -2.05 2.12 10.06
N TRP A 271 -1.87 0.86 9.69
CA TRP A 271 -2.75 -0.21 10.13
C TRP A 271 -2.61 -0.60 11.61
N GLY A 272 -1.38 -0.85 12.04
CA GLY A 272 -1.01 -1.21 13.41
C GLY A 272 -1.01 -0.02 14.37
N ASP A 273 -1.14 1.21 13.88
CA ASP A 273 -1.20 2.39 14.73
C ASP A 273 -2.60 2.52 15.36
N ALA A 274 -2.70 2.27 16.66
CA ALA A 274 -3.96 2.36 17.42
C ALA A 274 -4.55 3.78 17.46
N ARG A 275 -3.73 4.82 17.19
CA ARG A 275 -4.16 6.22 17.18
C ARG A 275 -4.93 6.59 15.92
N VAL A 276 -4.82 5.78 14.86
CA VAL A 276 -5.57 5.98 13.61
C VAL A 276 -6.92 5.24 13.72
N PRO A 277 -8.07 5.92 13.51
CA PRO A 277 -9.38 5.27 13.58
C PRO A 277 -9.58 4.20 12.49
N ARG A 278 -10.35 3.17 12.80
CA ARG A 278 -10.65 2.07 11.85
C ARG A 278 -11.29 2.57 10.55
N ALA A 279 -12.22 3.51 10.63
CA ALA A 279 -12.89 4.07 9.44
C ALA A 279 -11.90 4.69 8.44
N VAL A 280 -10.87 5.38 8.95
CA VAL A 280 -9.80 5.96 8.14
C VAL A 280 -8.97 4.87 7.46
N LYS A 281 -8.61 3.82 8.20
CA LYS A 281 -7.88 2.66 7.66
C LYS A 281 -8.66 1.98 6.53
N VAL A 282 -9.94 1.68 6.77
CA VAL A 282 -10.82 1.05 5.77
C VAL A 282 -10.98 1.94 4.54
N GLY A 283 -11.07 3.27 4.74
CA GLY A 283 -11.16 4.23 3.65
C GLY A 283 -9.99 4.13 2.65
N VAL A 284 -8.78 3.84 3.14
CA VAL A 284 -7.56 3.70 2.32
C VAL A 284 -7.42 2.29 1.74
N PHE A 285 -7.62 1.26 2.57
CA PHE A 285 -7.45 -0.14 2.17
C PHE A 285 -8.74 -0.75 1.60
N GLY A 286 -9.42 0.00 0.72
CA GLY A 286 -10.62 -0.44 0.01
C GLY A 286 -10.34 -1.40 -1.14
N GLU A 287 -11.38 -1.71 -1.91
CA GLU A 287 -11.36 -2.69 -3.02
C GLU A 287 -10.19 -2.46 -4.00
N GLY A 288 -10.01 -1.22 -4.47
CA GLY A 288 -8.97 -0.88 -5.44
C GLY A 288 -7.54 -1.09 -4.90
N THR A 289 -7.30 -0.66 -3.66
CA THR A 289 -6.00 -0.81 -3.00
C THR A 289 -5.65 -2.29 -2.80
N LEU A 290 -6.60 -3.11 -2.33
CA LEU A 290 -6.36 -4.54 -2.14
C LEU A 290 -6.14 -5.26 -3.47
N ALA A 291 -6.86 -4.88 -4.54
CA ALA A 291 -6.63 -5.41 -5.88
C ALA A 291 -5.24 -5.06 -6.41
N HIS A 292 -4.73 -3.86 -6.10
CA HIS A 292 -3.37 -3.46 -6.46
C HIS A 292 -2.30 -4.24 -5.68
N ILE A 293 -2.52 -4.49 -4.39
CA ILE A 293 -1.62 -5.33 -3.57
C ILE A 293 -1.66 -6.78 -4.08
N ALA A 294 -2.83 -7.32 -4.42
CA ALA A 294 -2.96 -8.69 -4.94
C ALA A 294 -2.17 -8.93 -6.24
N LYS A 295 -1.93 -7.90 -7.07
CA LYS A 295 -1.06 -8.02 -8.25
C LYS A 295 0.38 -8.40 -7.92
N LEU A 296 0.84 -8.18 -6.68
CA LEU A 296 2.18 -8.60 -6.25
C LEU A 296 2.36 -10.12 -6.23
N TYR A 297 1.28 -10.90 -6.19
CA TYR A 297 1.35 -12.36 -6.33
C TYR A 297 1.99 -12.80 -7.65
N GLU A 298 1.95 -11.96 -8.70
CA GLU A 298 2.60 -12.25 -10.00
C GLU A 298 4.13 -12.29 -9.89
N ARG A 299 4.73 -11.86 -8.77
CA ARG A 299 6.17 -11.83 -8.52
C ARG A 299 6.57 -12.84 -7.45
N GLU A 300 6.62 -14.10 -7.85
CA GLU A 300 6.79 -15.24 -6.95
C GLU A 300 8.22 -15.47 -6.47
N ARG A 301 9.21 -15.04 -7.26
CA ARG A 301 10.63 -15.28 -6.96
C ARG A 301 11.23 -14.10 -6.21
N ALA A 302 12.05 -14.41 -5.20
CA ALA A 302 12.96 -13.43 -4.64
C ALA A 302 13.97 -13.00 -5.71
N GLU A 303 14.27 -11.71 -5.76
CA GLU A 303 15.34 -11.17 -6.61
C GLU A 303 16.67 -11.29 -5.85
N ASP A 304 17.79 -11.29 -6.57
CA ASP A 304 19.11 -11.76 -6.10
C ASP A 304 19.64 -11.09 -4.80
N ASP A 305 19.04 -10.00 -4.33
CA ASP A 305 19.40 -9.27 -3.11
C ASP A 305 18.24 -9.08 -2.10
N ALA A 306 17.04 -9.60 -2.37
CA ALA A 306 15.85 -9.39 -1.53
C ALA A 306 15.59 -10.60 -0.60
N PRO A 307 15.36 -10.39 0.72
CA PRO A 307 15.14 -11.49 1.66
C PRO A 307 13.82 -12.24 1.42
N HIS A 308 12.82 -11.56 0.84
CA HIS A 308 11.49 -12.08 0.58
C HIS A 308 11.01 -11.71 -0.81
N ALA A 309 10.27 -12.62 -1.45
CA ALA A 309 9.61 -12.33 -2.71
C ALA A 309 8.45 -11.32 -2.49
N PRO A 310 8.19 -10.40 -3.44
CA PRO A 310 7.05 -9.48 -3.33
C PRO A 310 5.70 -10.17 -3.09
N ALA A 311 5.50 -11.36 -3.65
CA ALA A 311 4.31 -12.18 -3.42
C ALA A 311 4.19 -12.67 -1.96
N GLU A 312 5.29 -12.99 -1.28
CA GLU A 312 5.28 -13.38 0.14
C GLU A 312 4.95 -12.18 1.04
N LEU A 313 5.51 -11.01 0.74
CA LEU A 313 5.22 -9.79 1.48
C LEU A 313 3.74 -9.42 1.36
N ALA A 314 3.19 -9.46 0.14
CA ALA A 314 1.78 -9.22 -0.10
C ALA A 314 0.89 -10.25 0.60
N HIS A 315 1.31 -11.52 0.62
CA HIS A 315 0.56 -12.58 1.27
C HIS A 315 0.40 -12.35 2.78
N HIS A 316 1.50 -12.13 3.49
CA HIS A 316 1.46 -11.87 4.93
C HIS A 316 0.68 -10.59 5.25
N PHE A 317 0.86 -9.54 4.45
CA PHE A 317 0.12 -8.30 4.61
C PHE A 317 -1.40 -8.50 4.45
N LEU A 318 -1.84 -9.20 3.39
CA LEU A 318 -3.25 -9.46 3.13
C LEU A 318 -3.88 -10.43 4.14
N LEU A 319 -3.15 -11.44 4.62
CA LEU A 319 -3.63 -12.31 5.69
C LEU A 319 -3.94 -11.49 6.95
N ALA A 320 -3.00 -10.66 7.39
CA ALA A 320 -3.16 -9.85 8.58
C ALA A 320 -4.29 -8.79 8.44
N LEU A 321 -4.57 -8.34 7.22
CA LEU A 321 -5.60 -7.35 6.94
C LEU A 321 -7.01 -7.94 6.86
N CYS A 322 -7.14 -9.12 6.23
CA CYS A 322 -8.40 -9.62 5.69
C CYS A 322 -9.00 -10.81 6.47
N THR A 323 -8.32 -11.34 7.49
CA THR A 323 -8.69 -12.64 8.11
C THR A 323 -9.00 -12.57 9.61
N HIS A 324 -9.24 -11.36 10.14
CA HIS A 324 -9.51 -11.13 11.55
C HIS A 324 -10.85 -10.41 11.77
N PRO A 325 -11.94 -11.15 12.07
CA PRO A 325 -13.27 -10.57 12.22
C PRO A 325 -13.36 -9.45 13.26
N GLY A 326 -13.83 -8.28 12.83
CA GLY A 326 -13.93 -7.07 13.66
C GLY A 326 -12.68 -6.20 13.62
N SER A 327 -11.61 -6.64 12.97
CA SER A 327 -10.42 -5.85 12.71
C SER A 327 -10.42 -5.36 11.27
N GLY A 328 -10.15 -4.06 11.09
CA GLY A 328 -9.83 -3.56 9.77
C GLY A 328 -10.95 -3.69 8.73
N VAL A 329 -10.63 -4.28 7.58
CA VAL A 329 -11.54 -4.51 6.44
C VAL A 329 -12.37 -5.77 6.60
N CYS A 330 -12.06 -6.62 7.59
CA CYS A 330 -12.82 -7.80 7.96
C CYS A 330 -13.86 -7.40 9.00
N PHE A 331 -15.07 -7.07 8.54
CA PHE A 331 -16.19 -6.77 9.40
C PHE A 331 -16.72 -8.05 10.05
N ARG A 332 -17.16 -7.95 11.31
CA ARG A 332 -17.96 -9.02 11.91
C ARG A 332 -19.27 -9.11 11.13
N ASP A 333 -19.52 -10.27 10.54
CA ASP A 333 -20.76 -10.56 9.86
C ASP A 333 -21.75 -11.26 10.79
N ARG A 334 -22.92 -11.60 10.25
CA ARG A 334 -23.94 -12.40 10.93
C ARG A 334 -23.99 -13.84 10.42
N GLY A 335 -22.87 -14.35 9.90
CA GLY A 335 -22.74 -15.68 9.32
C GLY A 335 -23.79 -15.93 8.25
N TRP A 336 -24.73 -16.83 8.54
CA TRP A 336 -25.80 -17.22 7.61
C TRP A 336 -27.06 -16.35 7.66
N TYR A 337 -27.10 -15.35 8.54
CA TYR A 337 -28.22 -14.42 8.63
C TYR A 337 -28.02 -13.22 7.70
N PRO A 338 -29.10 -12.70 7.08
CA PRO A 338 -29.05 -11.45 6.36
C PRO A 338 -28.64 -10.28 7.27
N ARG A 339 -28.05 -9.25 6.65
CA ARG A 339 -27.79 -7.97 7.31
C ARG A 339 -29.10 -7.27 7.65
N ASP A 340 -29.20 -6.76 8.88
CA ASP A 340 -30.32 -5.90 9.28
C ASP A 340 -30.21 -4.54 8.57
N THR A 341 -31.28 -4.15 7.89
CA THR A 341 -31.40 -2.85 7.21
C THR A 341 -31.69 -1.70 8.18
N SER A 342 -31.98 -2.00 9.46
CA SER A 342 -32.35 -1.04 10.50
C SER A 342 -31.19 -0.53 11.36
N THR A 343 -30.06 -1.25 11.41
CA THR A 343 -28.87 -0.79 12.12
C THR A 343 -28.12 0.26 11.29
N ASN A 344 -28.17 1.52 11.76
CA ASN A 344 -27.33 2.66 11.34
C ASN A 344 -25.83 2.44 11.64
N GLU A 345 -25.28 1.25 11.36
CA GLU A 345 -23.84 1.08 11.17
C GLU A 345 -23.48 1.91 9.93
N PRO A 346 -22.50 2.84 10.01
CA PRO A 346 -22.17 3.72 8.90
C PRO A 346 -21.88 2.85 7.69
N SER A 347 -22.80 2.85 6.74
CA SER A 347 -22.61 2.29 5.42
C SER A 347 -21.40 3.01 4.84
N THR A 348 -20.24 2.35 4.81
CA THR A 348 -19.10 2.79 4.00
C THR A 348 -19.41 2.54 2.53
N SER A 349 -20.51 3.13 2.04
CA SER A 349 -20.71 3.47 0.64
C SER A 349 -19.85 4.72 0.35
N LEU A 350 -18.53 4.55 0.42
CA LEU A 350 -17.59 5.54 -0.11
C LEU A 350 -17.22 5.13 -1.53
N THR A 351 -18.22 5.16 -2.41
CA THR A 351 -18.02 5.18 -3.86
C THR A 351 -18.69 6.45 -4.39
N PRO A 352 -17.95 7.55 -4.60
CA PRO A 352 -18.44 8.66 -5.40
C PRO A 352 -18.05 8.39 -6.85
N ASP A 353 -18.83 7.56 -7.57
CA ASP A 353 -18.98 7.68 -9.03
C ASP A 353 -20.00 6.67 -9.57
N ALA A 354 -21.18 7.17 -9.92
CA ALA A 354 -22.06 6.68 -10.98
C ALA A 354 -23.22 7.68 -11.09
N THR A 355 -22.97 8.74 -11.85
CA THR A 355 -23.90 9.43 -12.76
C THR A 355 -25.39 9.18 -12.62
N GLU A 356 -26.07 10.29 -12.35
CA GLU A 356 -27.32 10.76 -12.98
C GLU A 356 -28.63 9.98 -12.75
N GLU A 357 -29.54 10.73 -12.13
CA GLU A 357 -30.99 10.62 -12.11
C GLU A 357 -31.59 10.07 -13.41
N PHE A 358 -32.33 8.97 -13.28
CA PHE A 358 -33.41 8.65 -14.21
C PHE A 358 -34.63 8.26 -13.37
N GLU A 359 -35.55 9.20 -13.22
CA GLU A 359 -36.90 8.96 -12.71
C GLU A 359 -37.66 8.13 -13.75
N GLY A 360 -37.95 6.87 -13.39
CA GLY A 360 -38.79 5.99 -14.18
C GLY A 360 -39.40 4.93 -13.26
N GLU A 361 -40.68 5.09 -12.95
CA GLU A 361 -41.50 4.08 -12.29
C GLU A 361 -41.51 2.78 -13.12
N VAL A 362 -40.99 1.69 -12.56
CA VAL A 362 -41.24 0.34 -13.07
C VAL A 362 -41.43 -0.65 -11.90
N GLU A 363 -42.64 -1.20 -11.90
CA GLU A 363 -43.16 -2.40 -11.25
C GLU A 363 -42.18 -3.38 -10.58
N SER A 364 -42.44 -3.65 -9.29
CA SER A 364 -42.55 -4.98 -8.68
C SER A 364 -41.73 -6.12 -9.31
N GLY A 365 -40.48 -6.29 -8.86
CA GLY A 365 -39.69 -7.49 -9.18
C GLY A 365 -38.26 -7.57 -8.63
N ALA A 366 -37.84 -6.69 -7.71
CA ALA A 366 -36.48 -6.68 -7.19
C ALA A 366 -36.25 -7.84 -6.20
N LYS A 367 -35.51 -8.87 -6.62
CA LYS A 367 -34.92 -9.88 -5.72
C LYS A 367 -34.16 -9.15 -4.59
N PRO A 368 -34.37 -9.50 -3.31
CA PRO A 368 -33.62 -8.88 -2.24
C PRO A 368 -32.18 -9.41 -2.29
N GLN A 369 -31.28 -8.71 -2.98
CA GLN A 369 -29.85 -8.91 -2.78
C GLN A 369 -29.56 -8.53 -1.33
N SER A 370 -29.40 -9.54 -0.47
CA SER A 370 -28.95 -9.37 0.90
C SER A 370 -27.66 -8.55 0.90
N ARG A 371 -27.70 -7.37 1.51
CA ARG A 371 -26.53 -6.48 1.62
C ARG A 371 -25.49 -7.14 2.53
N ILE A 372 -24.50 -7.82 1.98
CA ILE A 372 -23.38 -8.40 2.76
C ILE A 372 -22.60 -7.31 3.52
N HIS A 373 -22.01 -7.65 4.66
CA HIS A 373 -21.15 -6.72 5.42
C HIS A 373 -19.79 -6.57 4.73
N ASN A 374 -19.18 -7.68 4.31
CA ASN A 374 -17.81 -7.76 3.83
C ASN A 374 -17.69 -7.59 2.30
N ARG A 375 -18.26 -6.52 1.74
CA ARG A 375 -18.20 -6.24 0.29
C ARG A 375 -16.77 -6.11 -0.23
N ILE A 376 -15.87 -5.46 0.52
CA ILE A 376 -14.47 -5.28 0.13
C ILE A 376 -13.78 -6.64 -0.04
N LEU A 377 -13.98 -7.56 0.91
CA LEU A 377 -13.41 -8.90 0.87
C LEU A 377 -14.06 -9.75 -0.23
N ALA A 378 -15.37 -9.60 -0.46
CA ALA A 378 -16.04 -10.25 -1.59
C ALA A 378 -15.45 -9.82 -2.94
N SER A 379 -15.09 -8.54 -3.09
CA SER A 379 -14.42 -8.01 -4.28
C SER A 379 -13.01 -8.56 -4.43
N LEU A 380 -12.23 -8.58 -3.34
CA LEU A 380 -10.88 -9.17 -3.32
C LEU A 380 -10.92 -10.65 -3.72
N LEU A 381 -11.84 -11.44 -3.17
CA LEU A 381 -12.02 -12.86 -3.47
C LEU A 381 -12.22 -13.15 -4.97
N LYS A 382 -12.88 -12.24 -5.71
CA LYS A 382 -13.06 -12.36 -7.18
C LYS A 382 -11.77 -12.14 -7.95
N SER A 383 -10.80 -11.42 -7.39
CA SER A 383 -9.52 -11.12 -8.04
C SER A 383 -8.45 -12.21 -7.78
N LEU A 384 -8.64 -13.05 -6.77
CA LEU A 384 -7.71 -14.11 -6.41
C LEU A 384 -7.84 -15.34 -7.32
N ARG A 385 -6.76 -16.12 -7.43
CA ARG A 385 -6.67 -17.34 -8.24
C ARG A 385 -6.26 -18.56 -7.37
N PRO A 386 -7.19 -19.12 -6.56
CA PRO A 386 -6.90 -20.23 -5.64
C PRO A 386 -6.40 -21.53 -6.30
N ALA A 387 -6.65 -21.71 -7.60
CA ALA A 387 -6.17 -22.86 -8.35
C ALA A 387 -4.76 -22.70 -8.91
N ASP A 388 -4.27 -21.47 -9.05
CA ASP A 388 -2.99 -21.19 -9.68
C ASP A 388 -1.89 -20.92 -8.63
N ASP A 389 -2.22 -20.33 -7.47
CA ASP A 389 -1.25 -19.98 -6.41
C ASP A 389 -1.70 -20.47 -5.03
N ALA A 390 -0.84 -21.22 -4.33
CA ALA A 390 -1.11 -21.78 -3.00
C ALA A 390 -1.33 -20.72 -1.91
N ARG A 391 -0.64 -19.57 -1.99
CA ARG A 391 -0.82 -18.44 -1.06
C ARG A 391 -2.18 -17.79 -1.27
N GLN A 392 -2.60 -17.65 -2.53
CA GLN A 392 -3.93 -17.14 -2.85
C GLN A 392 -5.02 -18.11 -2.41
N ARG A 393 -4.76 -19.42 -2.50
CA ARG A 393 -5.64 -20.47 -1.94
C ARG A 393 -5.79 -20.30 -0.44
N GLU A 394 -4.69 -20.22 0.31
CA GLU A 394 -4.74 -20.01 1.76
C GLU A 394 -5.49 -18.74 2.12
N LEU A 395 -5.15 -17.60 1.50
CA LEU A 395 -5.82 -16.33 1.77
C LEU A 395 -7.33 -16.44 1.54
N SER A 396 -7.74 -17.08 0.45
CA SER A 396 -9.16 -17.26 0.12
C SER A 396 -9.88 -18.13 1.16
N LEU A 397 -9.27 -19.23 1.58
CA LEU A 397 -9.81 -20.11 2.63
C LEU A 397 -9.94 -19.36 3.96
N ARG A 398 -8.91 -18.59 4.34
CA ARG A 398 -8.90 -17.81 5.59
C ARG A 398 -9.95 -16.71 5.59
N ILE A 399 -10.14 -16.01 4.47
CA ILE A 399 -11.20 -15.00 4.32
C ILE A 399 -12.58 -15.65 4.44
N LEU A 400 -12.83 -16.75 3.72
CA LEU A 400 -14.13 -17.43 3.74
C LEU A 400 -14.45 -18.04 5.11
N ALA A 401 -13.43 -18.52 5.83
CA ALA A 401 -13.59 -18.99 7.20
C ALA A 401 -13.86 -17.85 8.20
N ALA A 402 -13.22 -16.69 8.01
CA ALA A 402 -13.43 -15.50 8.84
C ALA A 402 -14.77 -14.82 8.58
N CYS A 403 -15.28 -14.89 7.35
CA CYS A 403 -16.52 -14.26 6.91
C CYS A 403 -17.48 -15.28 6.26
N PRO A 404 -18.19 -16.11 7.06
CA PRO A 404 -19.08 -17.14 6.55
C PRO A 404 -20.21 -16.62 5.65
N GLU A 405 -20.58 -15.34 5.74
CA GLU A 405 -21.60 -14.74 4.86
C GLU A 405 -21.19 -14.77 3.37
N LEU A 406 -19.89 -14.85 3.09
CA LEU A 406 -19.32 -14.77 1.74
C LEU A 406 -19.37 -16.11 1.00
N VAL A 407 -19.53 -17.23 1.70
CA VAL A 407 -19.45 -18.58 1.12
C VAL A 407 -20.56 -18.82 0.10
N ALA A 408 -21.82 -18.54 0.47
CA ALA A 408 -22.98 -18.74 -0.42
C ALA A 408 -22.90 -17.87 -1.68
N GLY A 409 -22.33 -16.66 -1.57
CA GLY A 409 -22.18 -15.71 -2.66
C GLY A 409 -20.87 -15.83 -3.44
N TYR A 410 -19.99 -16.77 -3.10
CA TYR A 410 -18.69 -16.91 -3.74
C TYR A 410 -18.83 -17.29 -5.22
N SER A 411 -18.08 -16.61 -6.09
CA SER A 411 -18.10 -16.86 -7.53
C SER A 411 -17.09 -17.96 -7.87
N TRP A 412 -17.61 -19.16 -8.12
CA TRP A 412 -16.79 -20.33 -8.38
C TRP A 412 -16.24 -20.36 -9.82
N PRO A 413 -14.92 -20.34 -10.02
CA PRO A 413 -14.36 -20.44 -11.37
C PRO A 413 -14.35 -21.89 -11.86
N ALA A 414 -14.85 -22.10 -13.09
CA ALA A 414 -14.62 -23.28 -13.91
C ALA A 414 -14.77 -24.66 -13.20
N LEU A 415 -15.97 -24.94 -12.68
CA LEU A 415 -16.31 -26.24 -12.07
C LEU A 415 -16.87 -27.29 -13.05
N GLU A 416 -16.95 -26.98 -14.34
CA GLU A 416 -17.38 -27.97 -15.34
C GLU A 416 -16.36 -29.14 -15.41
N PRO A 417 -16.80 -30.40 -15.23
CA PRO A 417 -15.92 -31.55 -15.15
C PRO A 417 -15.06 -31.77 -16.39
N ARG A 418 -13.75 -31.79 -16.18
CA ARG A 418 -12.76 -32.15 -17.21
C ARG A 418 -11.45 -32.56 -16.55
N LEU A 419 -10.74 -33.50 -17.17
CA LEU A 419 -9.42 -33.90 -16.70
C LEU A 419 -8.40 -32.78 -16.99
N SER A 420 -8.22 -31.88 -16.02
CA SER A 420 -7.23 -30.80 -16.07
C SER A 420 -6.77 -30.45 -14.66
N SER A 421 -5.51 -30.04 -14.52
CA SER A 421 -4.94 -29.61 -13.23
C SER A 421 -5.75 -28.47 -12.59
N ARG A 422 -6.16 -27.48 -13.39
CA ARG A 422 -6.98 -26.36 -12.93
C ARG A 422 -8.33 -26.80 -12.40
N TRP A 423 -9.03 -27.71 -13.11
CA TRP A 423 -10.32 -28.22 -12.62
C TRP A 423 -10.15 -29.02 -11.32
N LEU A 424 -9.12 -29.89 -11.24
CA LEU A 424 -8.80 -30.64 -10.02
C LEU A 424 -8.51 -29.71 -8.84
N ALA A 425 -7.76 -28.64 -9.06
CA ALA A 425 -7.46 -27.64 -8.04
C ALA A 425 -8.72 -26.88 -7.59
N ASN A 426 -9.58 -26.47 -8.54
CA ASN A 426 -10.86 -25.79 -8.27
C ASN A 426 -11.84 -26.68 -7.49
N VAL A 427 -12.01 -27.95 -7.88
CA VAL A 427 -12.94 -28.86 -7.20
C VAL A 427 -12.42 -29.22 -5.81
N ALA A 428 -11.09 -29.36 -5.63
CA ALA A 428 -10.47 -29.54 -4.33
C ALA A 428 -10.63 -28.30 -3.43
N PHE A 429 -10.47 -27.09 -4.00
CA PHE A 429 -10.70 -25.84 -3.27
C PHE A 429 -12.16 -25.71 -2.83
N MET A 430 -13.12 -25.99 -3.72
CA MET A 430 -14.54 -26.01 -3.39
C MET A 430 -14.86 -26.99 -2.26
N ARG A 431 -14.29 -28.20 -2.34
CA ARG A 431 -14.40 -29.21 -1.30
C ARG A 431 -13.91 -28.71 0.07
N GLU A 432 -12.82 -27.97 0.12
CA GLU A 432 -12.28 -27.39 1.37
C GLU A 432 -13.18 -26.30 1.92
N VAL A 433 -13.70 -25.42 1.08
CA VAL A 433 -14.64 -24.37 1.49
C VAL A 433 -15.94 -24.96 2.03
N VAL A 434 -16.56 -25.93 1.32
CA VAL A 434 -17.76 -26.62 1.80
C VAL A 434 -17.47 -27.41 3.09
N GLY A 435 -16.26 -27.93 3.22
CA GLY A 435 -15.79 -28.65 4.39
C GLY A 435 -15.62 -27.80 5.65
N MET A 436 -15.66 -26.47 5.55
CA MET A 436 -15.58 -25.55 6.70
C MET A 436 -16.71 -25.82 7.72
N GLY A 437 -16.48 -25.43 8.98
CA GLY A 437 -17.45 -25.59 10.06
C GLY A 437 -18.77 -24.85 9.81
N VAL A 438 -19.85 -25.28 10.46
CA VAL A 438 -21.09 -24.49 10.55
C VAL A 438 -20.78 -23.28 11.43
N PRO A 439 -21.13 -22.03 11.05
CA PRO A 439 -20.87 -20.85 11.87
C PRO A 439 -21.84 -20.80 13.06
N ALA A 440 -21.72 -21.75 13.99
CA ALA A 440 -22.62 -21.90 15.13
C ALA A 440 -22.62 -20.65 16.03
N ASP A 441 -21.50 -19.91 16.10
CA ASP A 441 -21.44 -18.63 16.81
C ASP A 441 -22.43 -17.59 16.24
N SER A 442 -22.81 -17.68 14.95
CA SER A 442 -23.79 -16.77 14.36
C SER A 442 -25.23 -17.12 14.74
N PHE A 443 -25.49 -18.27 15.39
CA PHE A 443 -26.82 -18.67 15.85
C PHE A 443 -27.24 -17.94 17.13
N PHE A 444 -26.29 -17.30 17.81
CA PHE A 444 -26.56 -16.45 18.97
C PHE A 444 -26.93 -15.03 18.57
N LEU A 445 -27.72 -14.36 19.39
CA LEU A 445 -28.00 -12.94 19.26
C LEU A 445 -26.73 -12.11 19.48
N PRO A 446 -26.55 -10.99 18.75
CA PRO A 446 -25.44 -10.08 18.97
C PRO A 446 -25.61 -9.36 20.33
N GLY A 447 -24.76 -9.68 21.32
CA GLY A 447 -24.84 -9.14 22.68
C GLY A 447 -23.56 -9.33 23.51
N THR A 448 -23.53 -8.80 24.74
CA THR A 448 -22.38 -9.00 25.64
C THR A 448 -22.33 -10.43 26.16
N GLN A 449 -21.12 -11.00 26.22
CA GLN A 449 -20.83 -12.43 26.43
C GLN A 449 -21.43 -13.10 27.69
N LYS A 450 -22.11 -12.34 28.56
CA LYS A 450 -22.64 -12.85 29.83
C LYS A 450 -23.91 -13.70 29.67
N GLU A 451 -24.70 -13.46 28.63
CA GLU A 451 -25.92 -14.23 28.34
C GLU A 451 -26.00 -14.50 26.82
N ARG A 452 -25.57 -15.68 26.39
CA ARG A 452 -25.64 -16.10 24.97
C ARG A 452 -27.03 -16.64 24.66
N GLU A 453 -27.94 -15.75 24.28
CA GLU A 453 -29.27 -16.14 23.80
C GLU A 453 -29.23 -16.57 22.33
N TYR A 454 -30.01 -17.59 21.96
CA TYR A 454 -30.16 -18.01 20.57
C TYR A 454 -31.08 -17.07 19.80
N ASN A 455 -30.85 -16.96 18.50
CA ASN A 455 -31.72 -16.24 17.59
C ASN A 455 -33.10 -16.92 17.54
N PRO A 456 -34.23 -16.18 17.67
CA PRO A 456 -35.57 -16.75 17.67
C PRO A 456 -36.00 -17.40 16.34
N SER A 457 -35.20 -17.23 15.28
CA SER A 457 -35.39 -17.94 14.02
C SER A 457 -34.08 -18.54 13.53
N PRO A 458 -34.12 -19.75 12.93
CA PRO A 458 -32.95 -20.30 12.25
C PRO A 458 -32.61 -19.50 10.99
N PRO A 459 -31.39 -19.63 10.45
CA PRO A 459 -31.03 -18.98 9.20
C PRO A 459 -31.98 -19.36 8.04
N PRO A 460 -32.07 -18.52 6.99
CA PRO A 460 -32.89 -18.83 5.82
C PRO A 460 -32.44 -20.12 5.14
N LEU A 461 -33.39 -20.99 4.77
CA LEU A 461 -33.09 -22.27 4.10
C LEU A 461 -32.27 -22.07 2.82
N ALA A 462 -32.60 -21.05 2.02
CA ALA A 462 -31.85 -20.74 0.81
C ALA A 462 -30.35 -20.46 1.09
N THR A 463 -30.04 -19.75 2.17
CA THR A 463 -28.65 -19.50 2.59
C THR A 463 -27.98 -20.78 3.06
N ILE A 464 -28.67 -21.59 3.86
CA ILE A 464 -28.16 -22.88 4.34
C ILE A 464 -27.83 -23.79 3.15
N LEU A 465 -28.77 -23.98 2.23
CA LEU A 465 -28.58 -24.82 1.05
C LEU A 465 -27.44 -24.31 0.17
N ALA A 466 -27.32 -22.99 -0.03
CA ALA A 466 -26.23 -22.40 -0.80
C ALA A 466 -24.84 -22.56 -0.13
N ASN A 467 -24.78 -22.81 1.19
CA ASN A 467 -23.53 -23.12 1.90
C ASN A 467 -23.18 -24.63 1.88
N ILE A 468 -24.17 -25.51 1.66
CA ILE A 468 -23.98 -26.96 1.57
C ILE A 468 -23.65 -27.39 0.13
N LEU A 469 -24.43 -26.87 -0.82
CA LEU A 469 -24.32 -27.12 -2.26
C LEU A 469 -24.15 -25.78 -2.97
N PRO A 470 -22.95 -25.20 -2.94
CA PRO A 470 -22.72 -23.90 -3.52
C PRO A 470 -22.83 -24.02 -5.05
N LEU A 471 -23.87 -23.40 -5.62
CA LEU A 471 -24.24 -23.23 -7.04
C LEU A 471 -25.48 -24.04 -7.49
N PRO A 472 -26.40 -23.39 -8.21
CA PRO A 472 -27.49 -24.07 -8.91
C PRO A 472 -27.01 -25.12 -9.93
N ALA A 473 -25.88 -24.88 -10.60
CA ALA A 473 -25.31 -25.78 -11.61
C ALA A 473 -24.49 -26.94 -11.02
N LEU A 474 -24.18 -26.92 -9.71
CA LEU A 474 -23.30 -27.92 -9.11
C LEU A 474 -23.87 -29.34 -9.26
N LYS A 475 -25.18 -29.51 -9.13
CA LYS A 475 -25.85 -30.81 -9.38
C LYS A 475 -25.50 -31.36 -10.76
N THR A 476 -25.67 -30.55 -11.81
CA THR A 476 -25.36 -30.93 -13.19
C THR A 476 -23.88 -31.27 -13.36
N HIS A 477 -22.98 -30.48 -12.77
CA HIS A 477 -21.54 -30.74 -12.84
C HIS A 477 -21.15 -32.02 -12.09
N LEU A 478 -21.68 -32.26 -10.89
CA LEU A 478 -21.38 -33.49 -10.14
C LEU A 478 -21.90 -34.72 -10.87
N THR A 479 -23.10 -34.70 -11.44
CA THR A 479 -23.62 -35.81 -12.26
C THR A 479 -22.71 -36.10 -13.45
N LYS A 480 -22.35 -35.08 -14.24
CA LYS A 480 -21.41 -35.23 -15.37
C LYS A 480 -20.05 -35.76 -14.91
N GLY A 481 -19.56 -35.32 -13.77
CA GLY A 481 -18.26 -35.72 -13.22
C GLY A 481 -18.24 -37.17 -12.76
N LEU A 482 -19.28 -37.63 -12.09
CA LEU A 482 -19.46 -39.04 -11.67
C LEU A 482 -19.62 -39.99 -12.86
N GLN A 483 -20.18 -39.51 -13.97
CA GLN A 483 -20.34 -40.25 -15.22
C GLN A 483 -19.14 -40.09 -16.18
N SER A 484 -18.11 -39.34 -15.78
CA SER A 484 -16.95 -39.07 -16.65
C SER A 484 -16.21 -40.36 -16.98
N PRO A 485 -15.71 -40.57 -18.20
CA PRO A 485 -14.87 -41.74 -18.50
C PRO A 485 -13.50 -41.71 -17.79
N ALA A 486 -13.08 -40.56 -17.25
CA ALA A 486 -11.80 -40.41 -16.56
C ALA A 486 -11.93 -40.76 -15.06
N PRO A 487 -11.24 -41.80 -14.54
CA PRO A 487 -11.37 -42.23 -13.15
C PRO A 487 -11.04 -41.13 -12.13
N LEU A 488 -10.05 -40.29 -12.44
CA LEU A 488 -9.66 -39.18 -11.56
C LEU A 488 -10.75 -38.11 -11.46
N VAL A 489 -11.49 -37.85 -12.55
CA VAL A 489 -12.62 -36.93 -12.56
C VAL A 489 -13.76 -37.50 -11.73
N GLN A 490 -14.10 -38.79 -11.93
CA GLN A 490 -15.11 -39.48 -11.11
C GLN A 490 -14.77 -39.41 -9.63
N HIS A 491 -13.53 -39.76 -9.26
CA HIS A 491 -13.08 -39.77 -7.87
C HIS A 491 -13.13 -38.37 -7.24
N ALA A 492 -12.63 -37.35 -7.93
CA ALA A 492 -12.65 -35.97 -7.42
C ALA A 492 -14.09 -35.44 -7.25
N SER A 493 -15.00 -35.76 -8.18
CA SER A 493 -16.42 -35.42 -8.07
C SER A 493 -17.11 -36.18 -6.93
N ALA A 494 -16.78 -37.46 -6.71
CA ALA A 494 -17.30 -38.23 -5.59
C ALA A 494 -16.87 -37.65 -4.24
N LEU A 495 -15.60 -37.26 -4.10
CA LEU A 495 -15.10 -36.60 -2.88
C LEU A 495 -15.78 -35.25 -2.62
N ALA A 496 -16.04 -34.47 -3.68
CA ALA A 496 -16.75 -33.20 -3.56
C ALA A 496 -18.20 -33.41 -3.08
N LEU A 497 -18.92 -34.38 -3.67
CA LEU A 497 -20.27 -34.74 -3.25
C LEU A 497 -20.29 -35.24 -1.80
N ALA A 498 -19.35 -36.12 -1.42
CA ALA A 498 -19.23 -36.62 -0.06
C ALA A 498 -19.08 -35.48 0.96
N ARG A 499 -18.26 -34.46 0.68
CA ARG A 499 -18.14 -33.30 1.57
C ARG A 499 -19.42 -32.47 1.66
N CYS A 500 -20.18 -32.35 0.58
CA CYS A 500 -21.49 -31.69 0.64
C CYS A 500 -22.46 -32.46 1.56
N LEU A 501 -22.49 -33.79 1.47
CA LEU A 501 -23.31 -34.64 2.33
C LEU A 501 -22.86 -34.58 3.80
N GLU A 502 -21.55 -34.59 4.06
CA GLU A 502 -21.02 -34.40 5.41
C GLU A 502 -21.41 -33.03 5.99
N LYS A 503 -21.31 -31.97 5.17
CA LYS A 503 -21.73 -30.63 5.58
C LYS A 503 -23.22 -30.60 5.91
N TYR A 504 -24.06 -31.23 5.09
CA TYR A 504 -25.49 -31.38 5.34
C TYR A 504 -25.79 -32.04 6.69
N VAL A 505 -25.11 -33.15 7.01
CA VAL A 505 -25.27 -33.82 8.32
C VAL A 505 -24.90 -32.87 9.46
N ARG A 506 -23.74 -32.20 9.38
CA ARG A 506 -23.32 -31.22 10.41
C ARG A 506 -24.29 -30.06 10.58
N VAL A 507 -24.91 -29.59 9.49
CA VAL A 507 -25.95 -28.55 9.57
C VAL A 507 -27.17 -29.07 10.33
N ARG A 508 -27.65 -30.27 10.00
CA ARG A 508 -28.81 -30.86 10.67
C ARG A 508 -28.56 -31.09 12.15
N GLU A 509 -27.39 -31.61 12.51
CA GLU A 509 -26.98 -31.78 13.90
C GLU A 509 -26.92 -30.44 14.63
N ALA A 510 -26.33 -29.40 14.02
CA ALA A 510 -26.25 -28.08 14.63
C ALA A 510 -27.63 -27.45 14.84
N MET A 511 -28.55 -27.55 13.88
CA MET A 511 -29.92 -27.04 14.01
C MET A 511 -30.73 -27.83 15.04
N GLY A 512 -30.61 -29.16 15.02
CA GLY A 512 -31.27 -30.05 15.98
C GLY A 512 -30.80 -29.78 17.42
N GLY A 513 -29.49 -29.62 17.62
CA GLY A 513 -28.94 -29.29 18.94
C GLY A 513 -29.45 -27.94 19.48
N VAL A 514 -29.65 -26.93 18.63
CA VAL A 514 -30.28 -25.67 19.06
C VAL A 514 -31.75 -25.89 19.43
N GLY A 515 -32.50 -26.66 18.64
CA GLY A 515 -33.89 -27.02 18.95
C GLY A 515 -34.02 -27.75 20.30
N GLU A 516 -33.14 -28.70 20.58
CA GLU A 516 -33.08 -29.41 21.87
C GLU A 516 -32.81 -28.48 23.05
N VAL A 517 -31.83 -27.58 22.93
CA VAL A 517 -31.49 -26.61 23.98
C VAL A 517 -32.65 -25.63 24.24
N LEU A 518 -33.39 -25.26 23.20
CA LEU A 518 -34.58 -24.41 23.31
C LEU A 518 -35.84 -25.17 23.78
N GLY A 519 -35.76 -26.50 23.96
CA GLY A 519 -36.91 -27.33 24.31
C GLY A 519 -38.00 -27.35 23.23
N GLU A 520 -37.62 -27.16 21.97
CA GLU A 520 -38.56 -27.13 20.85
C GLU A 520 -39.13 -28.54 20.56
N GLY A 521 -40.45 -28.68 20.63
CA GLY A 521 -41.14 -29.87 20.12
C GLY A 521 -41.18 -29.92 18.57
N GLU A 522 -41.98 -30.83 18.02
CA GLU A 522 -42.10 -31.02 16.56
C GLU A 522 -42.59 -29.78 15.79
N GLY A 523 -43.16 -28.77 16.46
CA GLY A 523 -43.60 -27.51 15.85
C GLY A 523 -42.59 -26.36 15.95
N GLY A 524 -41.42 -26.59 16.55
CA GLY A 524 -40.39 -25.57 16.74
C GLY A 524 -39.77 -25.08 15.43
N ARG A 525 -39.25 -23.84 15.42
CA ARG A 525 -38.72 -23.23 14.19
C ARG A 525 -37.38 -23.85 13.80
N TRP A 526 -36.51 -24.14 14.77
CA TRP A 526 -35.21 -24.78 14.55
C TRP A 526 -35.38 -26.26 14.23
N SER A 527 -36.22 -26.97 15.00
CA SER A 527 -36.60 -28.36 14.72
C SER A 527 -37.27 -28.51 13.35
N GLY A 528 -38.12 -27.55 12.98
CA GLY A 528 -38.72 -27.45 11.64
C GLY A 528 -37.68 -27.29 10.54
N ARG A 529 -36.76 -26.33 10.69
CA ARG A 529 -35.68 -26.09 9.71
C ARG A 529 -34.74 -27.29 9.56
N ALA A 530 -34.51 -28.09 10.60
CA ALA A 530 -33.68 -29.28 10.52
C ALA A 530 -34.32 -30.44 9.72
N ARG A 531 -35.64 -30.43 9.56
CA ARG A 531 -36.41 -31.41 8.77
C ARG A 531 -36.56 -31.03 7.31
N GLU A 532 -36.69 -29.72 7.03
CA GLU A 532 -36.64 -29.16 5.67
C GLU A 532 -35.28 -29.46 5.00
#